data_AF-A0A0L7LFX0-F1
#
_entry.id   AF-A0A0L7LFX0-F1
#
_cell.length_a   1.000
_cell.length_b   1.000
_cell.length_c   1.000
_cell.angle_alpha   90.00
_cell.angle_beta   90.00
_cell.angle_gamma   90.00
#
_symmetry.space_group_name_H-M   'P 1'
#
loop_
_entity.id
_entity.type
_entity.pdbx_description
1 polymer ?
#
loop_
_entity_poly.entity_id
_entity_poly.type
_entity_poly.pdbx_seq_one_letter_code
_entity_poly.pdbx_strand_id
1 'polypeptide(L)' 'ICIVAGSGFGQRPGTYHFRTTILPQPELLKEMLDIFKQFHEKFTKQYS' A
#
# COMPACT_ATOMS: atom_id res chain seq x y z
N ILE A 1 8.78 0.27 -4.36
CA ILE A 1 7.37 -0.19 -4.38
C ILE A 1 6.57 0.83 -5.18
N CYS A 2 5.98 0.44 -6.30
CA CYS A 2 5.08 1.29 -7.08
C CYS A 2 3.66 0.72 -6.96
N ILE A 3 2.70 1.54 -6.58
CA ILE A 3 1.29 1.16 -6.38
C ILE A 3 0.40 2.10 -7.18
N VAL A 4 -0.82 1.65 -7.48
CA VAL A 4 -1.82 2.49 -8.17
C VAL A 4 -2.88 2.94 -7.16
N ALA A 5 -3.16 4.24 -7.10
CA ALA A 5 -4.17 4.79 -6.20
C ALA A 5 -5.59 4.33 -6.59
N GLY A 6 -6.43 4.10 -5.56
CA GLY A 6 -7.83 3.65 -5.72
C GLY A 6 -8.74 4.64 -6.45
N SER A 7 -8.35 5.91 -6.55
CA SER A 7 -9.13 6.97 -7.22
C SER A 7 -9.45 6.66 -8.68
N GLY A 8 -8.61 5.88 -9.37
CA GLY A 8 -8.82 5.47 -10.76
C GLY A 8 -9.72 4.25 -10.96
N PHE A 9 -10.16 3.56 -9.90
CA PHE A 9 -10.87 2.28 -9.99
C PHE A 9 -12.35 2.34 -9.60
N GLY A 10 -12.84 3.51 -9.19
CA GLY A 10 -14.16 3.62 -8.56
C GLY A 10 -14.12 3.07 -7.13
N GLN A 11 -13.99 3.97 -6.15
CA GLN A 11 -14.00 3.62 -4.73
C GLN A 11 -15.19 4.27 -4.03
N ARG A 12 -15.73 3.61 -2.98
CA ARG A 12 -16.87 4.15 -2.22
C ARG A 12 -16.49 5.51 -1.61
N PRO A 13 -17.37 6.53 -1.63
CA PRO A 13 -17.11 7.80 -0.98
C PRO A 13 -16.71 7.62 0.49
N GLY A 14 -15.69 8.36 0.93
CA GLY A 14 -15.13 8.27 2.29
C GLY A 14 -14.18 7.09 2.53
N THR A 15 -13.90 6.26 1.52
CA THR A 15 -12.93 5.16 1.60
C THR A 15 -11.71 5.43 0.72
N TYR A 16 -10.56 4.88 1.12
CA TYR A 16 -9.28 5.10 0.44
C TYR A 16 -8.58 3.76 0.24
N HIS A 17 -8.26 3.46 -1.01
CA HIS A 17 -7.64 2.19 -1.39
C HIS A 17 -6.41 2.41 -2.27
N PHE A 18 -5.62 1.36 -2.44
CA PHE A 18 -4.58 1.25 -3.45
C PHE A 18 -4.53 -0.18 -3.98
N ARG A 19 -3.99 -0.36 -5.18
CA ARG A 19 -3.77 -1.67 -5.80
C ARG A 19 -2.28 -1.98 -5.84
N THR A 20 -1.93 -3.19 -5.42
CA THR A 20 -0.60 -3.80 -5.58
C THR A 20 -0.72 -5.15 -6.29
N THR A 21 0.40 -5.82 -6.57
CA THR A 21 0.44 -7.15 -7.19
C THR A 21 0.96 -8.21 -6.22
N ILE A 22 0.52 -9.45 -6.43
CA ILE A 22 0.97 -10.64 -5.68
C ILE A 22 1.94 -11.51 -6.51
N LEU A 23 2.43 -10.97 -7.63
CA LEU A 23 3.35 -11.66 -8.55
C LEU A 23 4.77 -11.88 -7.99
N PRO A 24 5.32 -11.04 -7.08
CA PRO A 24 6.61 -11.32 -6.47
C PRO A 24 6.63 -12.67 -5.72
N GLN A 25 7.77 -13.35 -5.76
CA GLN A 25 7.98 -14.57 -4.97
C GLN A 25 7.85 -14.29 -3.47
N PRO A 26 7.49 -15.29 -2.63
CA PRO A 26 7.15 -15.06 -1.21
C PRO A 26 8.17 -14.25 -0.40
N GLU A 27 9.47 -14.52 -0.56
CA GLU A 27 10.51 -13.78 0.17
C GLU A 27 10.60 -12.31 -0.25
N LEU A 28 10.53 -12.04 -1.55
CA LEU A 28 10.52 -10.67 -2.07
C LEU A 28 9.21 -9.94 -1.71
N LEU A 29 8.09 -10.67 -1.68
CA LEU A 29 6.81 -10.13 -1.22
C LEU A 29 6.90 -9.74 0.26
N LYS A 30 7.54 -10.57 1.09
CA LYS A 30 7.76 -10.28 2.52
C LYS A 30 8.59 -9.00 2.70
N GLU A 31 9.71 -8.89 1.99
CA GLU A 31 10.54 -7.67 2.02
C GLU A 31 9.74 -6.44 1.58
N MET A 32 8.96 -6.56 0.49
CA MET A 32 8.09 -5.49 0.01
C MET A 32 7.06 -5.05 1.07
N LEU A 33 6.44 -6.00 1.76
CA LEU A 33 5.46 -5.73 2.82
C LEU A 33 6.11 -5.08 4.04
N ASP A 34 7.33 -5.47 4.42
CA ASP A 34 8.06 -4.87 5.54
C ASP A 34 8.45 -3.41 5.25
N ILE A 35 8.93 -3.12 4.04
CA ILE A 35 9.20 -1.72 3.60
C ILE A 35 7.90 -0.90 3.64
N PHE A 36 6.78 -1.46 3.15
CA PHE A 36 5.50 -0.78 3.14
C PHE A 36 4.97 -0.50 4.56
N LYS A 37 5.11 -1.48 5.48
CA LYS A 37 4.74 -1.32 6.88
C LYS A 37 5.47 -0.17 7.54
N GLN A 38 6.80 -0.11 7.41
CA GLN A 38 7.61 0.96 7.99
C GLN A 38 7.23 2.35 7.44
N PHE A 39 6.91 2.44 6.15
CA PHE A 39 6.41 3.67 5.56
C PHE A 39 5.05 4.07 6.17
N HIS A 40 4.10 3.13 6.24
CA HIS A 40 2.76 3.39 6.73
C HIS A 40 2.77 3.82 8.20
N GLU A 41 3.57 3.18 9.05
CA GLU A 41 3.72 3.57 10.46
C GLU A 41 4.23 5.01 10.62
N LYS A 42 5.25 5.40 9.82
CA LYS A 42 5.78 6.78 9.83
C LYS A 42 4.75 7.79 9.32
N PHE A 43 4.05 7.45 8.25
CA PHE A 43 3.01 8.31 7.66
C PHE A 43 1.86 8.54 8.65
N THR A 44 1.32 7.48 9.23
CA THR A 44 0.24 7.58 10.22
C THR A 44 0.68 8.37 11.44
N LYS A 45 1.90 8.15 11.95
CA LYS A 45 2.43 8.94 13.07
C LYS A 45 2.54 10.44 12.76
N GLN A 46 2.78 10.81 11.50
CA GLN A 46 2.95 12.20 11.10
C GLN A 46 1.61 12.91 10.85
N TYR A 47 0.58 12.19 10.41
CA TYR A 47 -0.65 12.79 9.87
C TYR A 47 -1.94 12.32 10.56
N SER A 48 -1.86 11.50 11.62
CA SER A 48 -2.99 11.06 12.46
C SER A 48 -2.74 11.42 13.92
#